data_AF-V6Z494-F1
#
_entry.id   AF-V6Z494-F1
#
_cell.length_a   1.000
_cell.length_b   1.000
_cell.length_c   1.000
_cell.angle_alpha   90.00
_cell.angle_beta   90.00
_cell.angle_gamma   90.00
#
_symmetry.space_group_name_H-M   'P 1'
#
loop_
_entity.id
_entity.type
_entity.pdbx_description
1 polymer ?
#
loop_
_entity_poly.entity_id
_entity_poly.type
_entity_poly.pdbx_seq_one_letter_code
_entity_poly.pdbx_strand_id
1 'polypeptide(L)' 'MSKKIVIIGGVVGGATAATRLRHLYEEDKSVLFEKGEYISFANCGLPIMLVVSLRNAKIYCFKQLMV' A
#
# COMPACT_ATOMS: atom_id res chain seq x y z
N MET A 1 -11.06 -24.52 3.63
CA MET A 1 -11.82 -23.84 2.57
C MET A 1 -11.04 -22.60 2.15
N SER A 2 -10.50 -22.57 0.94
CA SER A 2 -9.85 -21.37 0.38
C SER A 2 -10.90 -20.29 0.15
N LYS A 3 -10.64 -19.07 0.62
CA LYS A 3 -11.52 -17.92 0.44
C LYS A 3 -11.05 -17.06 -0.72
N LYS A 4 -12.01 -16.44 -1.41
CA LYS A 4 -11.76 -15.37 -2.38
C LYS A 4 -12.11 -14.04 -1.75
N ILE A 5 -11.13 -13.16 -1.62
CA ILE A 5 -11.25 -11.89 -0.91
C ILE A 5 -11.01 -10.75 -1.89
N VAL A 6 -11.90 -9.77 -1.90
CA VAL A 6 -11.77 -8.56 -2.72
C VAL A 6 -11.59 -7.38 -1.79
N ILE A 7 -10.54 -6.60 -2.02
CA ILE A 7 -10.19 -5.41 -1.23
C ILE A 7 -10.36 -4.19 -2.13
N ILE A 8 -11.15 -3.21 -1.68
CA ILE A 8 -11.40 -1.96 -2.40
C ILE A 8 -10.73 -0.82 -1.64
N GLY A 9 -9.81 -0.13 -2.29
CA GLY A 9 -8.96 0.90 -1.72
C GLY A 9 -7.64 0.31 -1.20
N GLY A 10 -6.51 0.76 -1.72
CA GLY A 10 -5.17 0.22 -1.47
C GLY A 10 -4.18 1.18 -0.83
N VAL A 11 -4.63 2.28 -0.24
CA VAL A 11 -3.72 3.32 0.27
C VAL A 11 -3.12 2.96 1.64
N VAL A 12 -3.94 2.83 2.68
CA VAL A 12 -3.43 2.51 4.04
C VAL A 12 -4.06 1.22 4.57
N GLY A 13 -5.36 1.29 4.89
CA GLY A 13 -6.09 0.16 5.47
C GLY A 13 -6.11 -1.06 4.56
N GLY A 14 -6.44 -0.90 3.27
CA GLY A 14 -6.55 -2.05 2.37
C GLY A 14 -5.20 -2.69 2.02
N ALA A 15 -4.12 -1.92 1.87
CA ALA A 15 -2.78 -2.49 1.69
C ALA A 15 -2.31 -3.26 2.94
N THR A 16 -2.63 -2.73 4.13
CA THR A 16 -2.33 -3.39 5.41
C THR A 16 -3.13 -4.68 5.55
N ALA A 17 -4.42 -4.65 5.22
CA ALA A 17 -5.29 -5.82 5.24
C ALA A 17 -4.84 -6.89 4.24
N ALA A 18 -4.47 -6.50 3.01
CA ALA A 18 -3.95 -7.40 1.99
C ALA A 18 -2.66 -8.11 2.46
N THR A 19 -1.72 -7.33 3.01
CA THR A 19 -0.47 -7.86 3.56
C THR A 19 -0.73 -8.83 4.71
N ARG A 20 -1.64 -8.48 5.63
CA ARG A 20 -2.00 -9.33 6.77
C ARG A 20 -2.66 -10.63 6.32
N LEU A 21 -3.55 -10.57 5.34
CA LEU A 21 -4.25 -11.74 4.78
C LEU A 21 -3.26 -12.71 4.14
N ARG A 22 -2.28 -12.21 3.39
CA ARG A 22 -1.22 -13.05 2.80
C ARG A 22 -0.37 -13.80 3.84
N HIS A 23 -0.15 -13.21 5.01
CA HIS A 23 0.64 -13.86 6.07
C HIS A 23 -0.15 -14.90 6.88
N LEU A 24 -1.44 -14.66 7.10
CA LEU A 24 -2.27 -15.52 7.93
C LEU A 24 -2.90 -16.67 7.16
N TYR A 25 -3.16 -16.46 5.87
CA TYR A 25 -3.92 -17.38 5.03
C TYR A 25 -3.29 -17.47 3.64
N GLU A 26 -2.19 -18.22 3.53
CA GLU A 26 -1.46 -18.41 2.26
C GLU A 26 -2.33 -19.05 1.15
N GLU A 27 -3.29 -19.87 1.54
CA GLU A 27 -4.24 -20.55 0.64
C GLU A 27 -5.39 -19.65 0.17
N ASP A 28 -5.56 -18.46 0.77
CA ASP A 28 -6.62 -17.53 0.42
C ASP A 28 -6.20 -16.65 -0.76
N LYS A 29 -7.08 -16.55 -1.77
CA LYS A 29 -6.84 -15.70 -2.95
C LYS A 29 -7.42 -14.32 -2.69
N SER A 30 -6.57 -13.30 -2.65
CA SER A 30 -6.98 -11.90 -2.51
C SER A 30 -6.67 -11.08 -3.75
N VAL A 31 -7.59 -10.19 -4.14
CA VAL A 31 -7.43 -9.20 -5.22
C VAL A 31 -7.72 -7.81 -4.66
N LEU A 32 -6.82 -6.87 -4.91
CA LEU A 32 -6.93 -5.48 -4.46
C LEU A 32 -7.19 -4.55 -5.64
N PHE A 33 -8.20 -3.69 -5.51
CA PHE A 33 -8.53 -2.66 -6.49
C PHE A 33 -8.33 -1.27 -5.88
N GLU A 34 -7.63 -0.41 -6.59
CA GLU A 34 -7.46 1.00 -6.26
C GLU A 34 -7.79 1.83 -7.51
N LYS A 35 -8.45 2.98 -7.32
CA LYS A 35 -8.82 3.90 -8.40
C LYS A 35 -7.62 4.75 -8.82
N GLY A 36 -6.79 5.14 -7.85
CA GLY A 36 -5.59 5.94 -8.09
C GLY A 36 -4.47 5.15 -8.77
N GLU A 37 -3.53 5.87 -9.38
CA GLU A 37 -2.34 5.28 -10.00
C GLU A 37 -1.34 4.72 -8.98
N TYR A 38 -1.45 5.17 -7.72
CA TYR A 38 -0.56 4.80 -6.63
C TYR A 38 -1.30 4.05 -5.53
N ILE A 39 -0.74 2.91 -5.15
CA ILE A 39 -1.12 2.15 -3.95
C ILE A 39 -0.08 2.38 -2.85
N SER A 40 -0.46 2.17 -1.59
CA SER A 40 0.48 2.18 -0.46
C SER A 40 1.35 3.45 -0.33
N PHE A 41 0.80 4.63 -0.62
CA PHE A 41 1.52 5.89 -0.49
C PHE A 41 1.24 6.59 0.86
N ALA A 42 2.26 7.26 1.40
CA ALA A 42 2.18 7.97 2.66
C ALA A 42 1.59 9.39 2.47
N ASN A 43 0.27 9.53 2.53
CA ASN A 43 -0.39 10.84 2.40
C ASN A 43 0.07 11.84 3.50
N CYS A 44 0.36 11.33 4.69
CA CYS A 44 0.73 12.12 5.86
C CYS A 44 2.15 12.71 5.72
N GLY A 45 3.00 12.06 4.94
CA GLY A 45 4.34 12.55 4.62
C GLY A 45 4.39 13.52 3.43
N LEU A 46 3.33 13.60 2.62
CA LEU A 46 3.31 14.41 1.40
C LEU A 46 3.54 15.92 1.68
N PRO A 47 2.88 16.54 2.68
CA PRO A 47 3.14 17.94 3.01
C PRO A 47 4.57 18.20 3.47
N ILE A 48 5.13 17.27 4.25
CA ILE A 48 6.51 17.35 4.75
C ILE A 48 7.51 17.17 3.60
N MET A 49 7.20 16.32 2.62
CA MET A 49 8.02 16.10 1.43
C MET A 49 8.24 17.39 0.63
N LEU A 50 7.23 18.26 0.52
CA LEU A 50 7.37 19.56 -0.16
C LEU A 50 8.39 20.47 0.55
N VAL A 51 8.35 20.52 1.88
CA VAL A 51 9.29 21.34 2.68
C VAL A 51 10.71 20.77 2.63
N VAL A 52 10.85 19.45 2.65
CA VAL A 52 12.14 18.76 2.62
C VAL A 52 12.77 18.72 1.23
N SER A 53 11.97 18.71 0.15
CA SER A 53 12.48 18.76 -1.22
C SER A 53 13.25 20.06 -1.50
N LEU A 54 12.85 21.18 -0.88
CA LEU A 54 13.63 22.42 -0.89
C LEU A 54 14.99 22.30 -0.15
N ARG A 55 15.16 21.29 0.71
CA ARG A 55 16.38 21.03 1.50
C ARG A 55 17.19 19.81 1.01
N ASN A 56 16.93 19.30 -0.19
CA ASN A 56 17.75 18.27 -0.83
C ASN A 56 17.87 16.95 -0.03
N ALA A 57 16.82 16.52 0.69
CA ALA A 57 16.82 15.23 1.38
C ALA A 57 15.99 14.17 0.63
N LYS A 58 16.65 13.09 0.19
CA LYS A 58 16.02 11.92 -0.44
C LYS A 58 15.31 11.08 0.62
N ILE A 59 13.98 11.07 0.59
CA ILE A 59 13.17 10.13 1.36
C ILE A 59 12.72 9.03 0.40
N TYR A 60 13.21 7.81 0.61
CA TYR A 60 12.84 6.65 -0.20
C TYR A 60 11.41 6.22 0.18
N CYS A 61 10.45 6.52 -0.70
CA CYS A 61 9.14 5.87 -0.65
C CYS A 61 9.39 4.39 -0.94
N PHE A 62 9.12 3.53 0.04
CA PHE A 62 9.25 2.09 -0.07
C PHE A 62 8.34 1.62 -1.20
N LYS A 63 8.91 1.46 -2.39
CA LYS A 63 8.26 0.85 -3.55
C LYS A 63 8.20 -0.64 -3.26
N GLN A 64 7.35 -1.05 -2.32
CA GLN A 64 7.14 -2.46 -2.02
C GLN A 64 6.33 -3.04 -3.17
N LEU A 65 7.09 -3.57 -4.12
CA LEU A 65 6.74 -4.54 -5.14
C LEU A 65 5.45 -5.30 -4.78
N MET A 66 4.38 -5.09 -5.55
CA MET A 66 3.38 -6.12 -5.76
C MET A 66 4.09 -7.27 -6.48
N VAL A 67 4.52 -8.26 -5.72
CA VAL A 67 4.57 -9.66 -6.15
C VAL A 67 3.58 -10.42 -5.27
#